data_AF-A0A7V7UAE3-F1
#
_entry.id   AF-A0A7V7UAE3-F1
#
_cell.length_a   1.000
_cell.length_b   1.000
_cell.length_c   1.000
_cell.angle_alpha   90.00
_cell.angle_beta   90.00
_cell.angle_gamma   90.00
#
_symmetry.space_group_name_H-M   'P 1'
#
loop_
_entity.id
_entity.type
_entity.pdbx_description
1 polymer ?
#
loop_
_entity_poly.entity_id
_entity_poly.type
_entity_poly.pdbx_seq_one_letter_code
_entity_poly.pdbx_strand_id
1 'polypeptide(L)'
;MNTYKVTDIFSYLPDQVINLEQIEQAFFDSLVEQNNIRIDGYDISVYFTKESLLTEDMLEVEEMLIDEKKMVAYIGYNNNIFAILGYVIQKKV
;
A
#
# COMPACT_ATOMS: atom_id res chain seq x y z
N MET A 1 14.21 -3.44 -15.94
CA MET A 1 13.08 -2.94 -15.14
C MET A 1 12.92 -3.88 -13.95
N ASN A 2 12.86 -3.33 -12.75
CA ASN A 2 12.52 -4.10 -11.55
C ASN A 2 11.04 -4.50 -11.66
N THR A 3 10.73 -5.76 -11.37
CA THR A 3 9.34 -6.22 -11.30
C THR A 3 8.93 -6.20 -9.84
N TYR A 4 7.87 -5.48 -9.51
CA TYR A 4 7.32 -5.45 -8.16
C TYR A 4 6.24 -6.52 -8.04
N LYS A 5 6.18 -7.18 -6.89
CA LYS A 5 5.11 -8.13 -6.55
C LYS A 5 4.55 -7.77 -5.18
N VAL A 6 3.26 -7.47 -5.13
CA VAL A 6 2.52 -7.37 -3.87
C VAL A 6 2.37 -8.79 -3.30
N THR A 7 2.68 -8.94 -2.01
CA THR A 7 2.60 -10.22 -1.31
C THR A 7 1.47 -10.25 -0.31
N ASP A 8 1.14 -9.11 0.30
CA ASP A 8 0.16 -9.00 1.36
C ASP A 8 -0.53 -7.64 1.28
N ILE A 9 -1.83 -7.61 1.59
CA ILE A 9 -2.63 -6.39 1.68
C ILE A 9 -3.47 -6.47 2.94
N PHE A 10 -3.28 -5.50 3.82
CA PHE A 10 -4.06 -5.32 5.03
C PHE A 10 -4.90 -4.05 4.87
N SER A 11 -6.20 -4.23 4.60
CA SER A 11 -7.16 -3.13 4.48
C SER A 11 -7.95 -2.97 5.78
N TYR A 12 -8.12 -1.72 6.19
CA TYR A 12 -8.92 -1.31 7.35
C TYR A 12 -10.24 -0.66 6.91
N LEU A 13 -10.56 -0.71 5.61
CA LEU A 13 -11.86 -0.32 5.07
C LEU A 13 -12.67 -1.54 4.64
N PRO A 14 -14.01 -1.46 4.68
CA PRO A 14 -14.87 -2.50 4.13
C PRO A 14 -14.64 -2.69 2.62
N ASP A 15 -14.71 -3.93 2.16
CA ASP A 15 -14.53 -4.32 0.75
C ASP A 15 -15.55 -3.65 -0.19
N GLN A 16 -16.72 -3.23 0.33
CA GLN A 16 -17.71 -2.46 -0.44
C GLN A 16 -17.27 -1.02 -0.72
N VAL A 17 -16.30 -0.50 0.02
CA VAL A 17 -15.75 0.85 -0.16
C VAL A 17 -14.58 0.81 -1.12
N ILE A 18 -13.65 -0.11 -0.88
CA ILE A 18 -12.50 -0.35 -1.74
C ILE A 18 -12.03 -1.79 -1.55
N ASN A 19 -11.92 -2.52 -2.66
CA ASN A 19 -11.50 -3.90 -2.61
C ASN A 19 -9.97 -4.04 -2.72
N LEU A 20 -9.47 -5.25 -2.43
CA LEU A 20 -8.04 -5.53 -2.44
C LEU A 20 -7.40 -5.37 -3.83
N GLU A 21 -8.13 -5.70 -4.91
CA GLU A 21 -7.63 -5.55 -6.29
C GLU A 21 -7.43 -4.07 -6.65
N GLN A 22 -8.36 -3.20 -6.23
CA GLN A 22 -8.26 -1.75 -6.40
C GLN A 22 -7.07 -1.19 -5.61
N ILE A 23 -6.84 -1.67 -4.38
CA ILE A 23 -5.68 -1.29 -3.57
C ILE A 23 -4.36 -1.70 -4.25
N GLU A 24 -4.29 -2.94 -4.75
CA GLU A 24 -3.13 -3.44 -5.48
C GLU A 24 -2.86 -2.61 -6.75
N GLN A 25 -3.91 -2.28 -7.50
CA GLN A 25 -3.79 -1.44 -8.69
C GLN A 25 -3.29 -0.04 -8.34
N ALA A 26 -3.79 0.58 -7.27
CA ALA A 26 -3.30 1.87 -6.77
C ALA A 26 -1.78 1.83 -6.53
N PHE A 27 -1.30 0.76 -5.91
CA PHE A 27 0.13 0.59 -5.70
C PHE A 27 0.89 0.54 -7.02
N PHE A 28 0.46 -0.25 -8.01
CA PHE A 28 1.14 -0.32 -9.30
C PHE A 28 1.10 0.99 -10.08
N ASP A 29 -0.05 1.67 -10.07
CA ASP A 29 -0.21 2.96 -10.72
C ASP A 29 0.74 4.00 -10.12
N SER A 30 0.94 3.98 -8.79
CA SER A 30 1.86 4.91 -8.10
C SER A 30 3.32 4.78 -8.53
N LEU A 31 3.71 3.59 -9.01
CA LEU A 31 5.07 3.33 -9.47
C LEU A 31 5.33 3.95 -10.85
N VAL A 32 4.27 4.24 -11.62
CA VAL A 32 4.33 4.80 -12.97
C VAL A 32 3.95 6.28 -12.94
N GLU A 33 2.89 6.62 -12.23
CA GLU A 33 2.32 7.96 -12.11
C GLU A 33 2.53 8.48 -10.69
N GLN A 34 3.44 9.44 -10.54
CA GLN A 34 3.79 9.96 -9.21
C GLN A 34 2.70 10.82 -8.56
N ASN A 35 1.67 11.25 -9.31
CA ASN A 35 0.64 12.16 -8.81
C ASN A 35 -0.74 11.81 -9.40
N ASN A 36 -1.76 11.79 -8.53
CA ASN A 36 -3.21 11.69 -8.84
C ASN A 36 -3.78 10.29 -9.10
N ILE A 37 -3.49 9.32 -8.22
CA ILE A 37 -4.19 8.04 -8.29
C ILE A 37 -5.64 8.24 -7.86
N ARG A 38 -6.58 7.78 -8.68
CA ARG A 38 -8.01 7.88 -8.40
C ARG A 38 -8.67 6.52 -8.42
N ILE A 39 -9.34 6.18 -7.31
CA ILE A 39 -10.16 4.98 -7.20
C ILE A 39 -11.58 5.44 -6.92
N ASP A 40 -12.52 5.10 -7.80
CA ASP A 40 -13.94 5.45 -7.70
C ASP A 40 -14.21 6.95 -7.40
N GLY A 41 -13.35 7.82 -7.94
CA GLY A 41 -13.45 9.27 -7.77
C GLY A 41 -12.78 9.84 -6.51
N TYR A 42 -12.17 9.00 -5.67
CA TYR A 42 -11.40 9.42 -4.51
C TYR A 42 -9.91 9.56 -4.87
N ASP A 43 -9.28 10.66 -4.43
CA ASP A 43 -7.85 10.90 -4.61
C ASP A 43 -7.05 10.07 -3.58
N ILE A 44 -6.41 9.01 -4.04
CA ILE A 44 -5.65 8.07 -3.23
C ILE A 44 -4.18 8.47 -3.21
N SER A 45 -3.58 8.41 -2.03
CA SER A 45 -2.15 8.67 -1.81
C SER A 45 -1.44 7.36 -1.48
N VAL A 46 -0.27 7.15 -2.08
CA VAL A 46 0.58 5.98 -1.81
C VAL A 46 1.91 6.48 -1.29
N TYR A 47 2.30 6.00 -0.11
CA TYR A 47 3.53 6.39 0.57
C TYR A 47 4.46 5.20 0.68
N PHE A 48 5.74 5.43 0.40
CA PHE A 48 6.82 4.43 0.48
C PHE A 48 7.76 4.65 1.67
N THR A 49 7.45 5.66 2.49
CA THR A 49 8.17 6.00 3.71
C THR A 49 7.22 5.86 4.89
N LYS A 50 7.77 5.54 6.06
CA LYS A 50 6.96 5.38 7.29
C LYS A 50 6.11 6.63 7.54
N GLU A 51 4.82 6.39 7.71
CA GLU A 51 3.83 7.41 8.02
C GLU A 51 3.64 7.53 9.53
N SER A 52 3.46 8.75 10.03
CA SER A 52 3.28 9.01 11.47
C SER A 52 1.85 8.75 11.96
N LEU A 53 0.94 8.48 11.04
CA LEU A 53 -0.51 8.36 11.29
C LEU A 53 -0.97 6.91 11.47
N LEU A 54 -0.05 5.97 11.62
CA LEU A 54 -0.35 4.56 11.86
C LEU A 54 -0.91 4.37 13.29
N THR A 55 -1.95 3.55 13.41
CA THR A 55 -2.45 3.07 14.70
C THR A 55 -1.53 1.99 15.29
N GLU A 56 -1.74 1.59 16.54
CA GLU A 56 -0.97 0.50 17.17
C GLU A 56 -1.07 -0.81 16.37
N ASP A 57 -2.29 -1.23 15.99
CA ASP A 57 -2.50 -2.43 15.17
C ASP A 57 -1.77 -2.35 13.81
N MET A 58 -1.72 -1.15 13.20
CA MET A 58 -1.02 -0.91 11.95
C MET A 58 0.50 -1.01 12.11
N LEU A 59 1.03 -0.58 13.25
CA LEU A 59 2.46 -0.71 13.58
C LEU A 59 2.85 -2.18 13.76
N GLU A 60 2.02 -2.99 14.40
CA GLU A 60 2.27 -4.45 14.52
C GLU A 60 2.34 -5.13 13.15
N VAL A 61 1.44 -4.76 12.23
CA VAL A 61 1.47 -5.25 10.84
C VAL A 61 2.71 -4.79 10.09
N GLU A 62 3.11 -3.52 10.25
CA GLU A 62 4.36 -2.99 9.66
C GLU A 62 5.56 -3.79 10.14
N GLU A 63 5.70 -3.98 11.46
CA GLU A 63 6.80 -4.72 12.07
C GLU A 63 6.85 -6.17 11.58
N MET A 64 5.71 -6.85 11.53
CA MET A 64 5.62 -8.21 10.99
C MET A 64 6.10 -8.29 9.54
N LEU A 65 5.70 -7.35 8.67
CA LEU A 65 6.13 -7.32 7.26
C LEU A 65 7.64 -7.08 7.14
N ILE A 66 8.18 -6.18 7.97
CA ILE A 66 9.63 -5.90 8.01
C ILE A 66 10.41 -7.12 8.49
N ASP A 67 9.94 -7.83 9.52
CA ASP A 67 10.55 -9.05 10.05
C ASP A 67 10.58 -10.17 9.00
N GLU A 68 9.55 -10.22 8.14
CA GLU A 68 9.50 -11.11 6.98
C GLU A 68 10.35 -10.65 5.78
N LYS A 69 11.12 -9.57 5.95
CA LYS A 69 12.01 -8.97 4.94
C LYS A 69 11.26 -8.44 3.71
N LYS A 70 10.01 -8.02 3.88
CA LYS A 70 9.20 -7.37 2.85
C LYS A 70 9.41 -5.87 2.90
N MET A 71 9.19 -5.21 1.76
CA MET A 71 9.06 -3.76 1.72
C MET A 71 7.61 -3.38 2.05
N VAL A 72 7.42 -2.20 2.63
CA VAL A 72 6.12 -1.73 3.09
C VAL A 72 5.69 -0.50 2.30
N ALA A 73 4.45 -0.48 1.84
CA ALA A 73 3.80 0.70 1.28
C ALA A 73 2.49 0.99 2.03
N TYR A 74 2.14 2.27 2.11
CA TYR A 74 0.95 2.74 2.81
C TYR A 74 -0.01 3.38 1.82
N ILE A 75 -1.29 3.09 1.95
CA ILE A 75 -2.34 3.68 1.12
C ILE A 75 -3.23 4.53 2.02
N GLY A 76 -3.42 5.78 1.61
CA GLY A 76 -4.19 6.74 2.36
C GLY A 76 -5.16 7.57 1.53
N TYR A 77 -6.12 8.14 2.23
CA TYR A 77 -7.12 9.07 1.71
C TYR A 77 -7.35 10.18 2.75
N ASN A 78 -7.44 11.45 2.32
CA ASN A 78 -7.63 12.61 3.20
C ASN A 78 -6.70 12.61 4.43
N ASN A 79 -5.40 12.37 4.22
CA ASN A 79 -4.39 12.28 5.28
C ASN A 79 -4.71 11.20 6.34
N ASN A 80 -5.34 10.09 5.97
CA ASN A 80 -5.48 8.93 6.85
C ASN A 80 -5.03 7.68 6.10
N ILE A 81 -4.23 6.84 6.76
CA ILE A 81 -3.82 5.54 6.20
C ILE A 81 -4.94 4.54 6.46
N PHE A 82 -5.31 3.81 5.41
CA PHE A 82 -6.37 2.81 5.48
C PHE A 82 -5.94 1.45 4.96
N ALA A 83 -4.79 1.32 4.32
CA ALA A 83 -4.22 0.03 3.98
C ALA A 83 -2.69 0.02 4.07
N ILE A 84 -2.15 -1.15 4.40
CA ILE A 84 -0.72 -1.44 4.42
C ILE A 84 -0.44 -2.59 3.47
N LEU A 85 0.57 -2.45 2.62
CA LEU A 85 0.98 -3.47 1.67
C LEU A 85 2.37 -3.98 2.00
N GLY A 86 2.52 -5.29 1.95
CA GLY A 86 3.81 -5.96 1.83
C GLY A 86 4.12 -6.20 0.36
N TYR A 87 5.33 -5.87 -0.08
CA TYR A 87 5.78 -6.14 -1.45
C TYR A 87 7.26 -6.50 -1.53
N VAL A 88 7.64 -7.15 -2.63
CA VAL A 88 9.03 -7.53 -2.92
C VAL A 88 9.45 -7.07 -4.31
N ILE A 89 10.75 -6.77 -4.45
CA ILE A 89 11.35 -6.48 -5.75
C ILE A 89 11.91 -7.78 -6.33
N GLN A 90 11.27 -8.28 -7.39
CA GLN A 90 11.78 -9.36 -8.20
C GLN A 90 12.82 -8.80 -9.18
N LYS A 91 14.09 -9.13 -8.95
CA LYS A 91 15.13 -8.92 -9.95
C LYS A 91 14.97 -9.98 -11.03
N LYS A 92 14.75 -9.53 -12.27
CA LYS A 92 14.84 -10.41 -13.44
C LYS A 92 16.31 -10.79 -13.60
N VAL A 93 16.64 -12.05 -13.29
CA VAL A 93 17.96 -12.65 -13.53
C VAL A 93 18.11 -12.92 -15.03
#